data_AF-A0A972WV60-F1
#
_entry.id   AF-A0A972WV60-F1
#
_cell.length_a   1.000
_cell.length_b   1.000
_cell.length_c   1.000
_cell.angle_alpha   90.00
_cell.angle_beta   90.00
_cell.angle_gamma   90.00
#
_symmetry.space_group_name_H-M   'P 1'
#
loop_
_entity.id
_entity.type
_entity.pdbx_description
1 polymer ?
#
loop_
_entity_poly.entity_id
_entity_poly.type
_entity_poly.pdbx_seq_one_letter_code
_entity_poly.pdbx_strand_id
1 'polypeptide(L)' 'MAQKSTIYKVELSVSDMDRHYYETHKLTIAKHPSETAERLMVRILAFALNANEQLEMTRGLSTDDEP' A
#
# COMPACT_ATOMS: atom_id res chain seq x y z
N MET A 1 5.79 -2.04 -25.71
CA MET A 1 6.24 -0.96 -24.80
C MET A 1 5.37 -1.03 -23.54
N ALA A 2 5.93 -1.41 -22.39
CA ALA A 2 5.16 -1.45 -21.14
C ALA A 2 4.83 -0.02 -20.69
N GLN A 3 3.58 0.26 -20.33
CA GLN A 3 3.21 1.53 -19.72
C GLN A 3 3.99 1.70 -18.41
N LYS A 4 4.46 2.92 -18.15
CA LYS A 4 5.17 3.23 -16.89
C LYS A 4 4.17 3.21 -15.73
N SER A 5 4.60 2.73 -14.57
CA SER A 5 3.82 2.79 -13.33
C SER A 5 3.55 4.23 -12.91
N THR A 6 2.38 4.49 -12.35
CA THR A 6 2.07 5.78 -11.69
C THR A 6 2.49 5.72 -10.23
N ILE A 7 3.23 6.71 -9.74
CA ILE A 7 3.65 6.77 -8.33
C ILE A 7 2.63 7.57 -7.53
N TYR A 8 2.14 6.99 -6.44
CA TYR A 8 1.30 7.64 -5.44
C TYR A 8 2.10 7.86 -4.16
N LYS A 9 1.96 9.04 -3.58
CA LYS A 9 2.45 9.36 -2.24
C LYS A 9 1.24 9.42 -1.33
N VAL A 10 1.22 8.59 -0.30
CA VAL A 10 0.10 8.46 0.64
C VAL A 10 0.62 8.72 2.04
N GLU A 11 0.02 9.67 2.74
CA GLU A 11 0.18 9.81 4.17
C GLU A 11 -1.03 9.16 4.84
N LEU A 12 -0.78 8.09 5.60
CA LEU A 12 -1.81 7.27 6.24
C LEU A 12 -1.63 7.34 7.75
N SER A 13 -2.56 8.00 8.44
CA SER A 13 -2.63 7.95 9.90
C SER A 13 -3.59 6.83 10.32
N VAL A 14 -3.07 5.89 11.11
CA VAL A 14 -3.82 4.75 11.65
C VAL A 14 -4.05 4.99 13.13
N SER A 15 -5.32 4.96 13.55
CA SER A 15 -5.73 5.03 14.95
C SER A 15 -6.55 3.78 15.28
N ASP A 16 -5.85 2.68 15.57
CA ASP A 16 -6.44 1.40 15.93
C ASP A 16 -6.57 1.29 17.46
N MET A 17 -7.80 1.39 17.95
CA MET A 17 -8.10 1.37 19.39
C MET A 17 -8.00 -0.03 19.98
N ASP A 18 -8.25 -1.07 19.19
CA ASP A 18 -8.26 -2.46 19.67
C ASP A 18 -6.82 -2.93 19.90
N ARG A 19 -5.88 -2.51 19.04
CA ARG A 19 -4.45 -2.82 19.15
C ARG A 19 -3.64 -1.73 19.86
N HIS A 20 -4.27 -0.62 20.24
CA HIS A 20 -3.61 0.59 20.74
C HIS A 20 -2.48 1.09 19.83
N TYR A 21 -2.69 1.03 18.51
CA TYR A 21 -1.70 1.40 17.50
C TYR A 21 -2.06 2.76 16.88
N TYR A 22 -1.19 3.74 17.09
CA TYR A 22 -1.41 5.14 16.69
C TYR A 22 -0.20 5.67 15.95
N GLU A 23 -0.15 5.44 14.65
CA GLU A 23 1.04 5.76 13.84
C GLU A 23 0.67 6.48 12.55
N THR A 24 1.62 7.26 12.03
CA THR A 24 1.51 7.89 10.71
C THR A 24 2.55 7.31 9.76
N HIS A 25 2.07 6.65 8.69
CA HIS A 25 2.90 6.04 7.67
C HIS A 25 2.97 6.90 6.41
N LYS A 26 4.18 7.19 5.96
CA LYS A 26 4.44 7.85 4.66
C LYS A 26 4.78 6.81 3.62
N LEU A 27 3.78 6.41 2.84
CA LEU A 27 3.89 5.35 1.84
C LEU A 27 4.19 5.93 0.46
N THR A 28 5.05 5.23 -0.28
CA THR A 28 5.29 5.46 -1.71
C THR A 28 4.86 4.22 -2.46
N ILE A 29 3.78 4.30 -3.23
CA ILE A 29 3.16 3.13 -3.85
C ILE A 29 3.24 3.28 -5.37
N ALA A 30 3.82 2.28 -6.04
CA ALA A 30 3.77 2.18 -7.48
C ALA A 30 2.49 1.46 -7.90
N LYS A 31 1.65 2.13 -8.69
CA LYS A 31 0.47 1.54 -9.35
C LYS A 31 0.88 1.02 -10.72
N HIS A 32 0.80 -0.30 -10.90
CA HIS A 32 1.04 -0.92 -12.21
C HIS A 32 -0.07 -0.47 -13.20
N PRO A 33 0.20 -0.35 -14.51
CA PRO A 33 -0.81 0.07 -15.49
C PRO A 33 -2.06 -0.82 -15.49
N SER A 34 -1.89 -2.12 -15.28
CA SER A 34 -2.99 -3.10 -15.18
C SER A 34 -3.68 -3.12 -13.81
N GLU A 35 -3.16 -2.39 -12.82
CA GLU A 35 -3.81 -2.25 -11.51
C GLU A 35 -4.97 -1.24 -11.60
N THR A 36 -6.14 -1.58 -11.09
CA THR A 36 -7.26 -0.62 -11.00
C THR A 36 -7.08 0.30 -9.77
N ALA A 37 -7.78 1.43 -9.74
CA ALA A 37 -7.72 2.32 -8.58
C ALA A 37 -8.30 1.64 -7.33
N GLU A 38 -9.34 0.83 -7.49
CA GLU A 38 -9.98 0.07 -6.43
C GLU A 38 -9.02 -0.95 -5.82
N ARG A 39 -8.25 -1.69 -6.65
CA ARG A 39 -7.24 -2.63 -6.15
C ARG A 39 -6.14 -1.91 -5.35
N LEU A 40 -5.69 -0.74 -5.83
CA LEU A 40 -4.72 0.09 -5.11
C LEU A 40 -5.27 0.50 -3.72
N MET A 41 -6.53 0.94 -3.65
CA MET A 41 -7.16 1.34 -2.39
C MET A 41 -7.32 0.15 -1.43
N VAL A 42 -7.65 -1.04 -1.95
CA VAL A 42 -7.71 -2.27 -1.14
C VAL A 42 -6.34 -2.62 -0.54
N ARG A 43 -5.24 -2.43 -1.28
CA ARG A 43 -3.89 -2.61 -0.72
C ARG A 43 -3.61 -1.65 0.43
N ILE A 44 -3.99 -0.37 0.28
CA ILE A 44 -3.83 0.63 1.35
C ILE A 44 -4.67 0.23 2.57
N LEU A 45 -5.90 -0.23 2.36
CA LEU A 45 -6.77 -0.71 3.44
C LEU A 45 -6.17 -1.94 4.13
N ALA A 46 -5.65 -2.91 3.37
CA ALA A 46 -4.99 -4.10 3.91
C ALA A 46 -3.75 -3.72 4.74
N PHE A 47 -2.98 -2.72 4.29
CA PHE A 47 -1.88 -2.17 5.08
C PHE A 47 -2.39 -1.56 6.38
N ALA A 48 -3.42 -0.71 6.34
CA ALA A 48 -3.98 -0.07 7.54
C ALA A 48 -4.46 -1.11 8.57
N LEU A 49 -5.16 -2.16 8.12
CA LEU A 49 -5.68 -3.23 8.98
C LEU A 49 -4.56 -4.06 9.63
N ASN A 50 -3.42 -4.19 8.96
CA ASN A 50 -2.28 -4.98 9.43
C ASN A 50 -1.10 -4.12 9.87
N ALA A 51 -1.32 -2.80 10.05
CA ALA A 51 -0.25 -1.84 10.25
C ALA A 51 0.63 -2.24 11.44
N ASN A 52 1.93 -2.25 11.20
CA ASN A 52 2.98 -2.51 12.18
C ASN A 52 4.31 -2.00 11.63
N GLU A 53 5.34 -1.94 12.47
CA GLU A 53 6.64 -1.34 12.14
C GLU A 53 7.43 -2.06 11.03
N GLN A 54 7.16 -3.35 10.80
CA GLN A 54 7.89 -4.17 9.81
C GLN A 54 7.13 -4.34 8.49
N LEU A 55 5.89 -3.87 8.41
CA LEU A 55 5.08 -4.01 7.21
C LEU A 55 5.51 -2.98 6.15
N GLU A 56 5.79 -3.46 4.95
CA GLU A 56 6.15 -2.63 3.80
C GLU A 56 5.25 -2.91 2.60
N MET A 57 5.11 -1.91 1.72
CA MET A 57 4.45 -2.08 0.43
C MET A 57 5.42 -2.70 -0.59
N THR A 58 5.02 -3.80 -1.21
CA THR A 58 5.79 -4.48 -2.25
C THR A 58 5.58 -3.86 -3.64
N ARG A 59 6.26 -4.44 -4.65
CA ARG A 59 6.14 -4.05 -6.07
C ARG A 59 4.79 -4.42 -6.70
N GLY A 60 3.91 -5.10 -5.95
CA GLY A 60 2.57 -5.46 -6.39
C GLY A 60 2.55 -6.29 -7.66
N LEU A 61 1.64 -5.97 -8.59
CA LEU A 61 1.45 -6.71 -9.87
C LEU A 61 2.63 -6.66 -10.85
N SER A 62 3.75 -6.04 -10.48
CA SER A 62 4.94 -5.99 -11.33
C SER A 62 5.80 -7.25 -11.20
N THR A 63 5.56 -8.08 -10.19
CA THR A 63 6.32 -9.29 -9.86
C THR A 63 5.38 -10.33 -9.28
N ASP A 64 5.16 -11.43 -10.01
CA ASP A 64 4.23 -12.50 -9.59
C ASP A 64 4.74 -13.30 -8.37
N ASP A 65 6.03 -13.19 -8.03
CA ASP A 65 6.68 -13.88 -6.91
C ASP A 65 6.68 -13.09 -5.58
N GLU A 66 6.22 -11.84 -5.59
CA GLU A 66 6.04 -11.04 -4.37
C GLU A 66 4.53 -10.89 -4.05
N PRO A 67 4.12 -10.93 -2.77
CA PRO A 67 2.73 -10.66 -2.38
C PRO A 67 2.28 -9.23 -2.72
#